data_AF-A0A4Q5Y2N4-F1
#
_entry.id   AF-A0A4Q5Y2N4-F1
#
_cell.length_a   1.000
_cell.length_b   1.000
_cell.length_c   1.000
_cell.angle_alpha   90.00
_cell.angle_beta   90.00
_cell.angle_gamma   90.00
#
_symmetry.space_group_name_H-M   'P 1'
#
loop_
_entity.id
_entity.type
_entity.pdbx_description
1 polymer ?
#
loop_
_entity_poly.entity_id
_entity_poly.type
_entity_poly.pdbx_seq_one_letter_code
_entity_poly.pdbx_strand_id
1 'polypeptide(L)'
;LDTKSSRGELAGKLHGVVIAIKDVICYRDHVVTAASRILTGFTSLYNATAVQRLLDEGAIIIGNTNCDEFAMGSTNENSYYGRVLNAIDESRVPGGSSGGSAVAVQAGLCMVSLGSDTGGSVRQPADFCGIVGLKPGYGTISRYGLIAYASSFDQIGIFANNVPDTAAVLDVISGPDDFDSTAAPQKLSIDPEQVKAGAPNKLRIAYFEEALNSPALDPEIKASIFELIAKLKADGHTVKPVRFEYLDYIVPTYYVLTTAEASSNLSRYDGVRYGHQSQTEPKDLNEFYINNRTEGFGPEVKKRIMLGTFVLSTGYYDAYYSKAQKIRAMFVKKMDAVFSQCDAVL
;
A
#
# COMPACT_ATOMS: atom_id res chain seq x y z
N LEU A 1 -20.39 -18.27 12.12
CA LEU A 1 -20.78 -18.34 10.69
C LEU A 1 -21.52 -19.64 10.41
N ASP A 2 -21.02 -20.77 10.92
CA ASP A 2 -21.66 -22.09 10.82
C ASP A 2 -23.14 -22.12 11.22
N THR A 3 -23.53 -21.48 12.33
CA THR A 3 -24.95 -21.40 12.72
C THR A 3 -25.82 -20.73 11.66
N LYS A 4 -25.34 -19.67 11.01
CA LYS A 4 -26.08 -18.99 9.93
C LYS A 4 -26.13 -19.87 8.68
N SER A 5 -25.00 -20.45 8.29
CA SER A 5 -24.89 -21.38 7.17
C SER A 5 -25.84 -22.59 7.31
N SER A 6 -25.91 -23.19 8.52
CA SER A 6 -26.82 -24.31 8.81
C SER A 6 -28.30 -23.99 8.67
N ARG A 7 -28.66 -22.69 8.66
CA ARG A 7 -30.02 -22.18 8.45
C ARG A 7 -30.27 -21.69 7.01
N GLY A 8 -29.27 -21.82 6.13
CA GLY A 8 -29.32 -21.28 4.76
C GLY A 8 -29.13 -19.77 4.67
N GLU A 9 -28.64 -19.13 5.74
CA GLU A 9 -28.41 -17.69 5.81
C GLU A 9 -26.92 -17.38 5.54
N LEU A 10 -26.60 -16.74 4.42
CA LEU A 10 -25.25 -16.21 4.18
C LEU A 10 -25.09 -14.85 4.88
N ALA A 11 -23.91 -14.62 5.46
CA ALA A 11 -23.63 -13.42 6.25
C ALA A 11 -23.10 -12.23 5.41
N GLY A 12 -23.26 -12.27 4.09
CA GLY A 12 -22.76 -11.25 3.17
C GLY A 12 -22.01 -11.84 1.98
N LYS A 13 -21.49 -10.96 1.12
CA LYS A 13 -20.77 -11.30 -0.13
C LYS A 13 -19.47 -12.06 0.10
N LEU A 14 -18.88 -11.96 1.30
CA LEU A 14 -17.60 -12.57 1.67
C LEU A 14 -17.76 -13.59 2.81
N HIS A 15 -18.93 -14.20 2.96
CA HIS A 15 -19.19 -15.17 4.01
C HIS A 15 -18.14 -16.29 4.03
N GLY A 16 -17.35 -16.35 5.11
CA GLY A 16 -16.32 -17.38 5.30
C GLY A 16 -15.02 -17.17 4.52
N VAL A 17 -14.88 -16.05 3.79
CA VAL A 17 -13.62 -15.70 3.12
C VAL A 17 -12.58 -15.34 4.18
N VAL A 18 -11.44 -16.02 4.17
CA VAL A 18 -10.36 -15.83 5.15
C VAL A 18 -9.39 -14.77 4.64
N ILE A 19 -9.29 -13.67 5.39
CA ILE A 19 -8.51 -12.49 5.03
C ILE A 19 -7.45 -12.21 6.10
N ALA A 20 -6.23 -11.94 5.66
CA ALA A 20 -5.17 -11.40 6.52
C ALA A 20 -5.01 -9.89 6.27
N ILE A 21 -4.58 -9.13 7.28
CA ILE A 21 -4.45 -7.67 7.16
C ILE A 21 -3.03 -7.21 7.52
N LYS A 22 -2.45 -6.29 6.75
CA LYS A 22 -1.14 -5.71 7.08
C LYS A 22 -1.18 -5.04 8.45
N ASP A 23 -0.10 -5.16 9.21
CA ASP A 23 0.05 -4.63 10.57
C ASP A 23 0.11 -3.08 10.66
N VAL A 24 -0.43 -2.37 9.69
CA VAL A 24 -0.70 -0.92 9.71
C VAL A 24 -2.20 -0.63 9.65
N ILE A 25 -3.04 -1.66 9.59
CA ILE A 25 -4.49 -1.56 9.44
C ILE A 25 -5.12 -1.91 10.80
N CYS A 26 -5.83 -0.96 11.38
CA CYS A 26 -6.43 -1.10 12.70
C CYS A 26 -7.53 -2.18 12.73
N TYR A 27 -7.46 -3.07 13.71
CA TYR A 27 -8.51 -4.04 14.00
C TYR A 27 -8.82 -3.99 15.50
N ARG A 28 -10.07 -3.68 15.85
CA ARG A 28 -10.52 -3.43 17.22
C ARG A 28 -10.17 -4.60 18.12
N ASP A 29 -9.70 -4.30 19.32
CA ASP A 29 -9.31 -5.25 20.36
C ASP A 29 -8.15 -6.16 19.97
N HIS A 30 -7.44 -5.84 18.89
CA HIS A 30 -6.23 -6.53 18.44
C HIS A 30 -5.01 -5.59 18.46
N VAL A 31 -3.85 -6.20 18.63
CA VAL A 31 -2.56 -5.50 18.60
C VAL A 31 -2.25 -5.03 17.19
N VAL A 32 -1.75 -3.79 17.05
CA VAL A 32 -1.33 -3.21 15.78
C VAL A 32 -0.05 -2.45 16.01
N THR A 33 1.04 -2.78 15.32
CA THR A 33 2.36 -2.25 15.70
C THR A 33 3.09 -1.51 14.59
N ALA A 34 2.57 -1.53 13.37
CA ALA A 34 3.28 -1.06 12.19
C ALA A 34 4.66 -1.72 12.05
N ALA A 35 4.79 -2.98 12.51
CA ALA A 35 6.06 -3.70 12.66
C ALA A 35 7.16 -2.88 13.39
N SER A 36 6.77 -2.04 14.35
CA SER A 36 7.65 -1.12 15.07
C SER A 36 7.59 -1.33 16.57
N ARG A 37 8.75 -1.19 17.21
CA ARG A 37 8.84 -1.20 18.67
C ARG A 37 8.06 -0.04 19.29
N ILE A 38 7.95 1.11 18.63
CA ILE A 38 7.30 2.30 19.21
C ILE A 38 5.81 2.10 19.51
N LEU A 39 5.17 1.09 18.90
CA LEU A 39 3.77 0.73 19.13
C LEU A 39 3.62 -0.54 19.97
N THR A 40 4.69 -1.00 20.62
CA THR A 40 4.61 -2.12 21.57
C THR A 40 3.54 -1.83 22.62
N GLY A 41 2.62 -2.78 22.82
CA GLY A 41 1.51 -2.65 23.78
C GLY A 41 0.29 -1.87 23.26
N PHE A 42 0.31 -1.36 22.03
CA PHE A 42 -0.88 -0.74 21.42
C PHE A 42 -1.90 -1.79 21.01
N THR A 43 -3.12 -1.66 21.52
CA THR A 43 -4.31 -2.40 21.07
C THR A 43 -5.29 -1.40 20.47
N SER A 44 -5.77 -1.67 19.26
CA SER A 44 -6.65 -0.73 18.58
C SER A 44 -8.02 -0.67 19.25
N LEU A 45 -8.54 0.55 19.45
CA LEU A 45 -9.87 0.78 20.02
C LEU A 45 -10.98 0.78 18.96
N TYR A 46 -10.63 0.62 17.69
CA TYR A 46 -11.55 0.73 16.56
C TYR A 46 -11.07 -0.11 15.37
N ASN A 47 -12.00 -0.39 14.45
CA ASN A 47 -11.72 -1.01 13.17
C ASN A 47 -11.39 0.07 12.15
N ALA A 48 -10.40 -0.19 11.29
CA ALA A 48 -10.32 0.53 10.03
C ALA A 48 -11.60 0.32 9.23
N THR A 49 -12.02 1.31 8.45
CA THR A 49 -13.29 1.24 7.70
C THR A 49 -13.30 0.05 6.74
N ALA A 50 -12.18 -0.25 6.09
CA ALA A 50 -12.05 -1.44 5.25
C ALA A 50 -12.27 -2.74 6.04
N VAL A 51 -11.73 -2.85 7.25
CA VAL A 51 -11.90 -4.03 8.12
C VAL A 51 -13.36 -4.15 8.57
N GLN A 52 -14.00 -3.05 8.96
CA GLN A 52 -15.42 -3.08 9.35
C GLN A 52 -16.30 -3.60 8.19
N ARG A 53 -16.08 -3.10 6.97
CA ARG A 53 -16.82 -3.55 5.78
C ARG A 53 -16.62 -5.03 5.48
N LEU A 54 -15.41 -5.54 5.66
CA LEU A 54 -15.13 -6.98 5.52
C LEU A 54 -15.91 -7.81 6.55
N LEU A 55 -15.90 -7.40 7.81
CA LEU A 55 -16.62 -8.09 8.89
C LEU A 55 -18.14 -8.06 8.67
N ASP A 56 -18.68 -6.93 8.22
CA ASP A 56 -20.10 -6.74 7.92
C ASP A 56 -20.57 -7.67 6.77
N GLU A 57 -19.68 -8.00 5.84
CA GLU A 57 -19.92 -8.92 4.73
C GLU A 57 -19.52 -10.38 5.04
N GLY A 58 -19.26 -10.69 6.31
CA GLY A 58 -19.06 -12.05 6.80
C GLY A 58 -17.67 -12.65 6.58
N ALA A 59 -16.68 -11.82 6.25
CA ALA A 59 -15.29 -12.26 6.13
C ALA A 59 -14.69 -12.60 7.51
N ILE A 60 -13.68 -13.46 7.51
CA ILE A 60 -12.93 -13.86 8.71
C ILE A 60 -11.56 -13.21 8.65
N ILE A 61 -11.25 -12.34 9.61
CA ILE A 61 -9.90 -11.78 9.75
C ILE A 61 -9.05 -12.76 10.57
N ILE A 62 -8.09 -13.42 9.91
CA ILE A 62 -7.29 -14.49 10.55
C ILE A 62 -6.12 -13.94 11.38
N GLY A 63 -5.66 -12.73 11.08
CA GLY A 63 -4.61 -12.05 11.84
C GLY A 63 -3.86 -11.00 11.04
N ASN A 64 -2.85 -10.43 11.69
CA ASN A 64 -2.00 -9.38 11.13
C ASN A 64 -0.83 -10.00 10.35
N THR A 65 -0.45 -9.40 9.23
CA THR A 65 0.74 -9.78 8.46
C THR A 65 1.86 -8.76 8.67
N ASN A 66 3.08 -9.26 8.80
CA ASN A 66 4.28 -8.44 8.98
C ASN A 66 4.54 -7.49 7.79
N CYS A 67 5.28 -6.41 8.03
CA CYS A 67 5.59 -5.35 7.06
C CYS A 67 6.94 -4.69 7.35
N ASP A 68 7.46 -3.84 6.45
CA ASP A 68 8.50 -2.88 6.85
C ASP A 68 7.94 -1.91 7.91
N GLU A 69 8.80 -1.49 8.84
CA GLU A 69 8.45 -0.57 9.92
C GLU A 69 7.75 0.70 9.38
N PHE A 70 6.54 1.00 9.86
CA PHE A 70 5.70 2.11 9.38
C PHE A 70 5.49 2.16 7.86
N ALA A 71 5.47 0.99 7.20
CA ALA A 71 5.39 0.87 5.76
C ALA A 71 6.58 1.50 4.99
N MET A 72 7.70 1.77 5.68
CA MET A 72 8.88 2.43 5.12
C MET A 72 9.96 1.41 4.73
N GLY A 73 9.87 0.91 3.50
CA GLY A 73 10.84 -0.02 2.92
C GLY A 73 10.28 -0.73 1.70
N SER A 74 11.13 -1.52 1.04
CA SER A 74 10.79 -2.24 -0.19
C SER A 74 11.27 -3.70 -0.17
N THR A 75 11.57 -4.25 1.02
CA THR A 75 12.11 -5.61 1.18
C THR A 75 11.54 -6.37 2.39
N ASN A 76 10.79 -5.71 3.28
CA ASN A 76 10.30 -6.25 4.56
C ASN A 76 11.41 -6.60 5.57
N GLU A 77 12.65 -6.17 5.36
CA GLU A 77 13.77 -6.45 6.26
C GLU A 77 13.83 -5.49 7.46
N ASN A 78 13.17 -4.34 7.39
CA ASN A 78 13.19 -3.34 8.46
C ASN A 78 12.20 -3.66 9.61
N SER A 79 11.47 -4.77 9.52
CA SER A 79 10.51 -5.16 10.56
C SER A 79 11.18 -5.39 11.92
N TYR A 80 10.60 -4.84 12.98
CA TYR A 80 10.99 -5.13 14.35
C TYR A 80 10.85 -6.62 14.73
N TYR A 81 9.91 -7.33 14.10
CA TYR A 81 9.65 -8.76 14.36
C TYR A 81 10.54 -9.71 13.55
N GLY A 82 11.43 -9.15 12.73
CA GLY A 82 12.28 -9.91 11.83
C GLY A 82 11.74 -9.96 10.40
N ARG A 83 12.63 -10.35 9.48
CA ARG A 83 12.35 -10.37 8.03
C ARG A 83 11.29 -11.41 7.66
N VAL A 84 10.45 -11.04 6.71
CA VAL A 84 9.63 -12.00 5.95
C VAL A 84 10.50 -12.55 4.82
N LEU A 85 10.37 -13.84 4.53
CA LEU A 85 11.05 -14.52 3.43
C LEU A 85 10.05 -14.81 2.32
N ASN A 86 10.50 -14.83 1.06
CA ASN A 86 9.66 -15.18 -0.07
C ASN A 86 9.35 -16.69 -0.06
N ALA A 87 8.09 -17.11 -0.25
CA ALA A 87 7.72 -18.53 -0.13
C ALA A 87 8.22 -19.39 -1.29
N ILE A 88 8.56 -18.78 -2.44
CA ILE A 88 9.14 -19.52 -3.58
C ILE A 88 10.64 -19.81 -3.39
N ASP A 89 11.35 -18.95 -2.64
CA ASP A 89 12.77 -19.04 -2.33
C ASP A 89 13.07 -18.25 -1.05
N GLU A 90 13.29 -18.97 0.05
CA GLU A 90 13.51 -18.40 1.38
C GLU A 90 14.84 -17.61 1.50
N SER A 91 15.73 -17.69 0.49
CA SER A 91 16.92 -16.84 0.41
C SER A 91 16.62 -15.41 -0.10
N ARG A 92 15.39 -15.16 -0.57
CA ARG A 92 14.97 -13.92 -1.22
C ARG A 92 13.99 -13.12 -0.38
N VAL A 93 13.93 -11.84 -0.68
CA VAL A 93 12.96 -10.91 -0.11
C VAL A 93 11.60 -11.04 -0.83
N PRO A 94 10.48 -10.84 -0.13
CA PRO A 94 9.15 -10.83 -0.74
C PRO A 94 8.77 -9.47 -1.36
N GLY A 95 9.69 -8.50 -1.35
CA GLY A 95 9.39 -7.09 -1.60
C GLY A 95 8.86 -6.38 -0.37
N GLY A 96 8.35 -5.17 -0.52
CA GLY A 96 7.87 -4.36 0.60
C GLY A 96 7.13 -3.09 0.18
N SER A 97 6.43 -2.45 1.10
CA SER A 97 6.42 -2.76 2.53
C SER A 97 5.38 -3.77 2.98
N SER A 98 4.53 -4.29 2.09
CA SER A 98 3.50 -5.30 2.42
C SER A 98 3.94 -6.73 2.13
N GLY A 99 5.22 -7.06 2.39
CA GLY A 99 5.80 -8.36 2.05
C GLY A 99 5.11 -9.54 2.76
N GLY A 100 4.79 -9.39 4.04
CA GLY A 100 4.01 -10.39 4.78
C GLY A 100 2.61 -10.62 4.21
N SER A 101 1.95 -9.56 3.72
CA SER A 101 0.63 -9.66 3.08
C SER A 101 0.72 -10.46 1.77
N ALA A 102 1.74 -10.20 0.96
CA ALA A 102 1.95 -10.91 -0.29
C ALA A 102 2.27 -12.40 -0.04
N VAL A 103 3.20 -12.70 0.87
CA VAL A 103 3.59 -14.06 1.21
C VAL A 103 2.43 -14.86 1.80
N ALA A 104 1.58 -14.24 2.63
CA ALA A 104 0.40 -14.91 3.19
C ALA A 104 -0.56 -15.45 2.10
N VAL A 105 -0.67 -14.74 0.97
CA VAL A 105 -1.47 -15.19 -0.19
C VAL A 105 -0.68 -16.20 -1.03
N GLN A 106 0.59 -15.91 -1.33
CA GLN A 106 1.48 -16.79 -2.09
C GLN A 106 1.59 -18.19 -1.49
N ALA A 107 1.66 -18.29 -0.16
CA ALA A 107 1.78 -19.54 0.59
C ALA A 107 0.42 -20.18 0.95
N GLY A 108 -0.71 -19.60 0.50
CA GLY A 108 -2.05 -20.15 0.75
C GLY A 108 -2.49 -20.09 2.22
N LEU A 109 -1.93 -19.17 3.03
CA LEU A 109 -2.28 -18.99 4.44
C LEU A 109 -3.59 -18.18 4.62
N CYS A 110 -4.00 -17.47 3.57
CA CYS A 110 -5.28 -16.77 3.47
C CYS A 110 -5.74 -16.77 2.01
N MET A 111 -7.02 -16.46 1.77
CA MET A 111 -7.59 -16.38 0.41
C MET A 111 -7.25 -15.03 -0.24
N VAL A 112 -7.31 -13.96 0.56
CA VAL A 112 -6.99 -12.58 0.19
C VAL A 112 -6.25 -11.93 1.36
N SER A 113 -5.38 -10.96 1.09
CA SER A 113 -4.84 -10.10 2.14
C SER A 113 -4.95 -8.62 1.78
N LEU A 114 -5.02 -7.76 2.81
CA LEU A 114 -4.95 -6.32 2.64
C LEU A 114 -3.54 -5.81 2.92
N GLY A 115 -3.05 -4.92 2.05
CA GLY A 115 -1.79 -4.19 2.21
C GLY A 115 -2.00 -2.67 2.23
N SER A 116 -0.90 -1.93 2.21
CA SER A 116 -0.91 -0.48 1.94
C SER A 116 0.14 -0.15 0.89
N ASP A 117 -0.21 0.72 -0.06
CA ASP A 117 0.67 1.15 -1.15
C ASP A 117 0.83 2.67 -1.12
N THR A 118 2.03 3.12 -0.80
CA THR A 118 2.42 4.53 -0.83
C THR A 118 3.27 4.84 -2.06
N GLY A 119 4.22 3.96 -2.38
CA GLY A 119 5.19 4.13 -3.48
C GLY A 119 5.37 2.88 -4.34
N GLY A 120 4.45 1.93 -4.30
CA GLY A 120 4.57 0.59 -4.89
C GLY A 120 4.41 -0.55 -3.87
N SER A 121 4.07 -0.24 -2.63
CA SER A 121 4.14 -1.19 -1.51
C SER A 121 3.09 -2.31 -1.50
N VAL A 122 2.20 -2.36 -2.50
CA VAL A 122 1.38 -3.53 -2.82
C VAL A 122 1.80 -4.15 -4.15
N ARG A 123 1.99 -3.33 -5.18
CA ARG A 123 2.31 -3.82 -6.53
C ARG A 123 3.68 -4.52 -6.61
N GLN A 124 4.71 -3.95 -5.98
CA GLN A 124 6.06 -4.52 -5.98
C GLN A 124 6.16 -5.87 -5.24
N PRO A 125 5.64 -6.04 -4.01
CA PRO A 125 5.65 -7.35 -3.38
C PRO A 125 4.74 -8.37 -4.09
N ALA A 126 3.67 -7.93 -4.76
CA ALA A 126 2.85 -8.84 -5.57
C ALA A 126 3.62 -9.40 -6.77
N ASP A 127 4.36 -8.55 -7.47
CA ASP A 127 5.26 -8.94 -8.56
C ASP A 127 6.34 -9.92 -8.08
N PHE A 128 7.01 -9.60 -6.97
CA PHE A 128 8.05 -10.47 -6.39
C PHE A 128 7.52 -11.82 -5.90
N CYS A 129 6.24 -11.88 -5.52
CA CYS A 129 5.60 -13.10 -5.03
C CYS A 129 4.79 -13.84 -6.11
N GLY A 130 4.72 -13.31 -7.34
CA GLY A 130 4.00 -13.95 -8.44
C GLY A 130 2.48 -14.01 -8.25
N ILE A 131 1.88 -13.01 -7.60
CA ILE A 131 0.45 -12.94 -7.30
C ILE A 131 -0.17 -11.62 -7.80
N VAL A 132 -1.50 -11.47 -7.69
CA VAL A 132 -2.19 -10.23 -8.04
C VAL A 132 -2.07 -9.23 -6.89
N GLY A 133 -1.67 -7.99 -7.20
CA GLY A 133 -1.65 -6.87 -6.26
C GLY A 133 -2.30 -5.62 -6.85
N LEU A 134 -3.35 -5.13 -6.21
CA LEU A 134 -4.08 -3.94 -6.65
C LEU A 134 -3.94 -2.79 -5.66
N LYS A 135 -3.40 -1.67 -6.14
CA LYS A 135 -3.60 -0.36 -5.53
C LYS A 135 -4.71 0.38 -6.30
N PRO A 136 -5.89 0.63 -5.71
CA PRO A 136 -6.93 1.38 -6.40
C PRO A 136 -6.58 2.86 -6.52
N GLY A 137 -7.48 3.64 -7.15
CA GLY A 137 -7.38 5.10 -7.15
C GLY A 137 -7.32 5.66 -5.72
N TYR A 138 -6.61 6.79 -5.55
CA TYR A 138 -6.58 7.45 -4.24
C TYR A 138 -7.99 7.87 -3.84
N GLY A 139 -8.38 7.55 -2.61
CA GLY A 139 -9.72 7.80 -2.06
C GLY A 139 -10.74 6.70 -2.36
N THR A 140 -10.44 5.69 -3.18
CA THR A 140 -11.39 4.60 -3.47
C THR A 140 -11.75 3.79 -2.22
N ILE A 141 -10.77 3.53 -1.36
CA ILE A 141 -10.93 2.88 -0.05
C ILE A 141 -10.57 3.91 1.02
N SER A 142 -11.40 4.03 2.05
CA SER A 142 -11.11 4.90 3.18
C SER A 142 -9.76 4.58 3.83
N ARG A 143 -9.05 5.63 4.25
CA ARG A 143 -7.81 5.56 5.00
C ARG A 143 -8.05 5.64 6.52
N TYR A 144 -9.30 5.76 6.97
CA TYR A 144 -9.60 5.71 8.40
C TYR A 144 -9.19 4.37 9.00
N GLY A 145 -8.34 4.43 10.03
CA GLY A 145 -7.71 3.26 10.65
C GLY A 145 -6.55 2.65 9.87
N LEU A 146 -6.09 3.27 8.78
CA LEU A 146 -4.75 3.04 8.25
C LEU A 146 -3.76 3.94 9.00
N ILE A 147 -2.74 3.34 9.62
CA ILE A 147 -1.62 4.08 10.20
C ILE A 147 -0.88 4.79 9.07
N ALA A 148 -0.97 6.13 9.07
CA ALA A 148 -0.46 6.96 7.98
C ALA A 148 1.07 6.99 7.94
N TYR A 149 1.62 6.71 6.76
CA TYR A 149 2.97 7.06 6.35
C TYR A 149 2.95 8.41 5.64
N ALA A 150 2.38 8.46 4.43
CA ALA A 150 2.24 9.69 3.65
C ALA A 150 0.80 9.84 3.19
N SER A 151 0.07 10.69 3.91
CA SER A 151 -1.37 10.90 3.79
C SER A 151 -1.86 11.14 2.36
N SER A 152 -1.09 11.85 1.52
CA SER A 152 -1.49 12.17 0.14
C SER A 152 -1.15 11.08 -0.88
N PHE A 153 -0.61 9.94 -0.43
CA PHE A 153 -0.17 8.82 -1.25
C PHE A 153 -0.79 7.49 -0.80
N ASP A 154 -0.88 7.30 0.51
CA ASP A 154 -1.31 6.04 1.12
C ASP A 154 -2.67 5.60 0.60
N GLN A 155 -2.75 4.35 0.17
CA GLN A 155 -4.00 3.71 -0.18
C GLN A 155 -3.95 2.25 0.27
N ILE A 156 -5.00 1.76 0.93
CA ILE A 156 -5.15 0.32 1.17
C ILE A 156 -5.20 -0.38 -0.19
N GLY A 157 -4.48 -1.49 -0.32
CA GLY A 157 -4.50 -2.34 -1.51
C GLY A 157 -4.80 -3.79 -1.15
N ILE A 158 -4.98 -4.61 -2.19
CA ILE A 158 -5.48 -5.98 -2.08
C ILE A 158 -4.48 -6.92 -2.75
N PHE A 159 -4.23 -8.07 -2.12
CA PHE A 159 -3.51 -9.19 -2.73
C PHE A 159 -4.42 -10.40 -2.85
N ALA A 160 -4.39 -11.06 -4.00
CA ALA A 160 -5.11 -12.32 -4.23
C ALA A 160 -4.38 -13.19 -5.26
N ASN A 161 -4.82 -14.42 -5.42
CA ASN A 161 -4.28 -15.33 -6.46
C ASN A 161 -4.92 -15.10 -7.84
N ASN A 162 -5.99 -14.32 -7.92
CA ASN A 162 -6.67 -14.01 -9.18
C ASN A 162 -7.37 -12.64 -9.14
N VAL A 163 -7.70 -12.12 -10.32
CA VAL A 163 -8.31 -10.80 -10.51
C VAL A 163 -9.77 -10.74 -10.01
N PRO A 164 -10.63 -11.74 -10.26
CA PRO A 164 -12.01 -11.73 -9.73
C PRO A 164 -12.11 -11.62 -8.20
N ASP A 165 -11.26 -12.33 -7.46
CA ASP A 165 -11.25 -12.25 -5.99
C ASP A 165 -10.83 -10.84 -5.51
N THR A 166 -9.86 -10.24 -6.21
CA THR A 166 -9.44 -8.85 -5.97
C THR A 166 -10.62 -7.88 -6.19
N ALA A 167 -11.39 -8.07 -7.25
CA ALA A 167 -12.57 -7.27 -7.56
C ALA A 167 -13.69 -7.45 -6.54
N ALA A 168 -13.95 -8.68 -6.08
CA ALA A 168 -14.96 -8.97 -5.07
C ALA A 168 -14.67 -8.26 -3.74
N VAL A 169 -13.40 -8.26 -3.32
CA VAL A 169 -12.99 -7.55 -2.10
C VAL A 169 -13.01 -6.04 -2.31
N LEU A 170 -12.57 -5.52 -3.45
CA LEU A 170 -12.63 -4.09 -3.75
C LEU A 170 -14.06 -3.56 -3.76
N ASP A 171 -15.02 -4.32 -4.30
CA ASP A 171 -16.45 -3.96 -4.25
C ASP A 171 -16.92 -3.79 -2.80
N VAL A 172 -16.51 -4.68 -1.89
CA VAL A 172 -16.91 -4.61 -0.48
C VAL A 172 -16.29 -3.42 0.23
N ILE A 173 -14.97 -3.21 0.10
CA ILE A 173 -14.26 -2.25 0.94
C ILE A 173 -14.22 -0.83 0.37
N SER A 174 -14.65 -0.60 -0.86
CA SER A 174 -14.67 0.73 -1.50
C SER A 174 -15.89 1.58 -1.16
N GLY A 175 -15.74 2.91 -1.30
CA GLY A 175 -16.83 3.88 -1.18
C GLY A 175 -16.66 4.91 -0.05
N PRO A 176 -17.59 5.87 0.03
CA PRO A 176 -17.50 7.04 0.91
C PRO A 176 -17.45 6.66 2.38
N ASP A 177 -16.81 7.49 3.20
CA ASP A 177 -16.68 7.26 4.63
C ASP A 177 -16.71 8.59 5.39
N ASP A 178 -17.59 8.71 6.37
CA ASP A 178 -17.74 9.90 7.19
C ASP A 178 -16.52 10.17 8.09
N PHE A 179 -15.69 9.15 8.31
CA PHE A 179 -14.43 9.28 9.05
C PHE A 179 -13.22 9.65 8.18
N ASP A 180 -13.37 9.71 6.85
CA ASP A 180 -12.30 10.07 5.92
C ASP A 180 -12.80 11.09 4.88
N SER A 181 -12.48 12.36 5.11
CA SER A 181 -12.82 13.47 4.19
C SER A 181 -12.14 13.38 2.82
N THR A 182 -11.19 12.45 2.63
CA THR A 182 -10.51 12.20 1.36
C THR A 182 -11.07 10.98 0.62
N ALA A 183 -12.00 10.24 1.23
CA ALA A 183 -12.68 9.14 0.56
C ALA A 183 -13.53 9.67 -0.59
N ALA A 184 -13.56 8.91 -1.68
CA ALA A 184 -14.36 9.26 -2.85
C ALA A 184 -15.84 9.32 -2.46
N PRO A 185 -16.59 10.33 -2.93
CA PRO A 185 -17.98 10.54 -2.51
C PRO A 185 -18.95 9.47 -3.05
N GLN A 186 -18.48 8.63 -3.97
CA GLN A 186 -19.27 7.59 -4.61
C GLN A 186 -18.55 6.26 -4.53
N LYS A 187 -19.32 5.21 -4.25
CA LYS A 187 -18.85 3.83 -4.29
C LYS A 187 -18.67 3.37 -5.74
N LEU A 188 -17.62 2.61 -5.99
CA LEU A 188 -17.46 1.90 -7.26
C LEU A 188 -18.43 0.70 -7.29
N SER A 189 -19.19 0.56 -8.38
CA SER A 189 -19.94 -0.67 -8.62
C SER A 189 -19.07 -1.63 -9.41
N ILE A 190 -18.57 -2.69 -8.75
CA ILE A 190 -17.66 -3.64 -9.37
C ILE A 190 -18.33 -5.01 -9.40
N ASP A 191 -18.43 -5.59 -10.59
CA ASP A 191 -18.94 -6.94 -10.80
C ASP A 191 -17.77 -7.92 -11.04
N PRO A 192 -17.46 -8.82 -10.09
CA PRO A 192 -16.40 -9.82 -10.25
C PRO A 192 -16.61 -10.77 -11.42
N GLU A 193 -17.86 -11.10 -11.78
CA GLU A 193 -18.15 -11.98 -12.92
C GLU A 193 -17.90 -11.25 -14.25
N GLN A 194 -18.22 -9.96 -14.32
CA GLN A 194 -17.83 -9.13 -15.47
C GLN A 194 -16.31 -9.03 -15.59
N VAL A 195 -15.60 -8.84 -14.47
CA VAL A 195 -14.12 -8.81 -14.46
C VAL A 195 -13.54 -10.14 -14.93
N LYS A 196 -14.12 -11.26 -14.52
CA LYS A 196 -13.73 -12.61 -14.95
C LYS A 196 -13.97 -12.86 -16.44
N ALA A 197 -15.06 -12.33 -17.00
CA ALA A 197 -15.36 -12.41 -18.42
C ALA A 197 -14.37 -11.62 -19.29
N GLY A 198 -13.62 -10.68 -18.70
CA GLY A 198 -12.61 -9.87 -19.36
C GLY A 198 -13.19 -8.61 -20.02
N ALA A 199 -12.31 -7.82 -20.64
CA ALA A 199 -12.71 -6.58 -21.29
C ALA A 199 -13.63 -6.87 -22.49
N PRO A 200 -14.82 -6.26 -22.59
CA PRO A 200 -15.75 -6.50 -23.68
C PRO A 200 -15.25 -5.94 -25.02
N ASN A 201 -14.36 -4.94 -24.96
CA ASN A 201 -13.85 -4.22 -26.12
C ASN A 201 -12.33 -4.32 -26.19
N LYS A 202 -11.80 -4.21 -27.41
CA LYS A 202 -10.36 -4.04 -27.62
C LYS A 202 -9.92 -2.68 -27.11
N LEU A 203 -8.81 -2.67 -26.37
CA LEU A 203 -8.30 -1.51 -25.65
C LEU A 203 -7.17 -0.84 -26.42
N ARG A 204 -7.04 0.46 -26.22
CA ARG A 204 -5.85 1.26 -26.52
C ARG A 204 -4.95 1.23 -25.29
N ILE A 205 -3.81 0.57 -25.40
CA ILE A 205 -2.86 0.38 -24.31
C ILE A 205 -1.60 1.17 -24.66
N ALA A 206 -1.14 1.98 -23.73
CA ALA A 206 0.14 2.66 -23.84
C ALA A 206 1.20 1.95 -22.98
N TYR A 207 2.48 2.13 -23.30
CA TYR A 207 3.59 1.80 -22.42
C TYR A 207 4.65 2.90 -22.50
N PHE A 208 5.42 3.10 -21.43
CA PHE A 208 6.45 4.13 -21.41
C PHE A 208 7.73 3.65 -22.10
N GLU A 209 8.09 4.32 -23.20
CA GLU A 209 9.26 3.97 -24.01
C GLU A 209 10.55 4.05 -23.19
N GLU A 210 10.70 5.10 -22.38
CA GLU A 210 11.87 5.35 -21.54
C GLU A 210 12.01 4.30 -20.43
N ALA A 211 10.90 3.71 -19.96
CA ALA A 211 10.93 2.71 -18.90
C ALA A 211 11.44 1.36 -19.45
N LEU A 212 10.89 0.91 -20.58
CA LEU A 212 11.30 -0.36 -21.20
C LEU A 212 12.67 -0.30 -21.86
N ASN A 213 13.12 0.89 -22.27
CA ASN A 213 14.45 1.10 -22.83
C ASN A 213 15.49 1.55 -21.81
N SER A 214 15.12 1.66 -20.54
CA SER A 214 16.07 1.96 -19.48
C SER A 214 17.14 0.89 -19.38
N PRO A 215 18.44 1.25 -19.31
CA PRO A 215 19.51 0.29 -19.06
C PRO A 215 19.45 -0.32 -17.66
N ALA A 216 18.64 0.25 -16.75
CA ALA A 216 18.43 -0.30 -15.41
C ALA A 216 17.39 -1.43 -15.37
N LEU A 217 16.62 -1.64 -16.45
CA LEU A 217 15.65 -2.73 -16.53
C LEU A 217 16.38 -4.03 -16.89
N ASP A 218 16.13 -5.08 -16.11
CA ASP A 218 16.69 -6.40 -16.39
C ASP A 218 16.26 -6.91 -17.78
N PRO A 219 17.17 -7.47 -18.60
CA PRO A 219 16.85 -7.94 -19.94
C PRO A 219 15.76 -9.02 -20.00
N GLU A 220 15.66 -9.90 -19.00
CA GLU A 220 14.64 -10.97 -18.95
C GLU A 220 13.25 -10.39 -18.69
N ILE A 221 13.17 -9.42 -17.77
CA ILE A 221 11.92 -8.69 -17.48
C ILE A 221 11.51 -7.87 -18.71
N LYS A 222 12.46 -7.19 -19.36
CA LYS A 222 12.21 -6.45 -20.60
C LYS A 222 11.64 -7.39 -21.69
N ALA A 223 12.26 -8.54 -21.90
CA ALA A 223 11.80 -9.51 -22.89
C ALA A 223 10.37 -10.00 -22.58
N SER A 224 10.11 -10.35 -21.33
CA SER A 224 8.78 -10.81 -20.88
C SER A 224 7.68 -9.76 -21.09
N ILE A 225 7.97 -8.47 -20.86
CA ILE A 225 7.03 -7.38 -21.13
C ILE A 225 6.78 -7.24 -22.64
N PHE A 226 7.81 -7.35 -23.49
CA PHE A 226 7.62 -7.32 -24.94
C PHE A 226 6.82 -8.51 -25.47
N GLU A 227 6.98 -9.69 -24.88
CA GLU A 227 6.13 -10.84 -25.18
C GLU A 227 4.67 -10.59 -24.80
N LEU A 228 4.41 -9.98 -23.63
CA LEU A 228 3.06 -9.57 -23.24
C LEU A 228 2.47 -8.54 -24.23
N ILE A 229 3.25 -7.54 -24.63
CA ILE A 229 2.85 -6.56 -25.65
C ILE A 229 2.49 -7.25 -26.97
N ALA A 230 3.27 -8.24 -27.40
CA ALA A 230 3.01 -9.00 -28.62
C ALA A 230 1.70 -9.82 -28.51
N LYS A 231 1.47 -10.48 -27.37
CA LYS A 231 0.23 -11.21 -27.07
C LYS A 231 -0.99 -10.28 -27.10
N LEU A 232 -0.93 -9.14 -26.40
CA LEU A 232 -2.00 -8.14 -26.41
C LEU A 232 -2.33 -7.64 -27.83
N LYS A 233 -1.31 -7.42 -28.68
CA LYS A 233 -1.53 -7.06 -30.09
C LYS A 233 -2.17 -8.20 -30.89
N ALA A 234 -1.74 -9.44 -30.67
CA ALA A 234 -2.32 -10.62 -31.33
C ALA A 234 -3.80 -10.81 -30.93
N ASP A 235 -4.13 -10.49 -29.68
CA ASP A 235 -5.51 -10.46 -29.17
C ASP A 235 -6.31 -9.27 -29.69
N GLY A 236 -5.74 -8.41 -30.55
CA GLY A 236 -6.42 -7.31 -31.22
C GLY A 236 -6.43 -6.00 -30.45
N HIS A 237 -5.70 -5.87 -29.35
CA HIS A 237 -5.51 -4.59 -28.68
C HIS A 237 -4.55 -3.68 -29.46
N THR A 238 -4.76 -2.38 -29.37
CA THR A 238 -3.79 -1.41 -29.90
C THR A 238 -2.78 -1.10 -28.81
N VAL A 239 -1.53 -1.56 -28.96
CA VAL A 239 -0.46 -1.26 -27.98
C VAL A 239 0.59 -0.34 -28.59
N LYS A 240 0.75 0.87 -28.04
CA LYS A 240 1.64 1.92 -28.59
C LYS A 240 2.60 2.48 -27.53
N PRO A 241 3.85 2.77 -27.89
CA PRO A 241 4.75 3.52 -27.02
C PRO A 241 4.23 4.95 -26.82
N VAL A 242 4.43 5.49 -25.62
CA VAL A 242 4.30 6.91 -25.32
C VAL A 242 5.53 7.38 -24.55
N ARG A 243 5.94 8.62 -24.80
CA ARG A 243 7.09 9.21 -24.11
C ARG A 243 6.71 9.74 -22.74
N PHE A 244 7.48 9.39 -21.73
CA PHE A 244 7.43 9.91 -20.36
C PHE A 244 8.83 10.38 -19.94
N GLU A 245 9.13 11.64 -20.24
CA GLU A 245 10.44 12.27 -20.04
C GLU A 245 10.82 12.53 -18.57
N TYR A 246 9.96 12.15 -17.61
CA TYR A 246 10.14 12.48 -16.20
C TYR A 246 10.53 11.31 -15.30
N LEU A 247 10.92 10.15 -15.83
CA LEU A 247 11.21 8.95 -15.04
C LEU A 247 12.21 9.22 -13.91
N ASP A 248 13.31 9.92 -14.21
CA ASP A 248 14.37 10.21 -13.24
C ASP A 248 13.91 11.12 -12.08
N TYR A 249 12.79 11.84 -12.26
CA TYR A 249 12.23 12.72 -11.24
C TYR A 249 11.20 12.03 -10.34
N ILE A 250 10.69 10.84 -10.70
CA ILE A 250 9.62 10.17 -9.94
C ILE A 250 10.10 9.86 -8.52
N VAL A 251 11.19 9.12 -8.39
CA VAL A 251 11.70 8.66 -7.09
C VAL A 251 12.13 9.82 -6.21
N PRO A 252 12.93 10.81 -6.67
CA PRO A 252 13.28 11.97 -5.85
C PRO A 252 12.06 12.78 -5.40
N THR A 253 11.08 13.00 -6.28
CA THR A 253 9.85 13.73 -5.94
C THR A 253 9.04 12.97 -4.88
N TYR A 254 8.89 11.66 -5.04
CA TYR A 254 8.26 10.78 -4.06
C TYR A 254 8.95 10.86 -2.70
N TYR A 255 10.28 10.75 -2.64
CA TYR A 255 11.01 10.77 -1.38
C TYR A 255 10.87 12.10 -0.65
N VAL A 256 10.98 13.23 -1.34
CA VAL A 256 10.81 14.55 -0.71
C VAL A 256 9.40 14.70 -0.12
N LEU A 257 8.36 14.36 -0.88
CA LEU A 257 6.98 14.56 -0.43
C LEU A 257 6.60 13.60 0.70
N THR A 258 6.92 12.31 0.56
CA THR A 258 6.53 11.31 1.56
C THR A 258 7.31 11.44 2.86
N THR A 259 8.59 11.81 2.82
CA THR A 259 9.38 12.03 4.05
C THR A 259 8.88 13.27 4.79
N ALA A 260 8.55 14.35 4.08
CA ALA A 260 7.92 15.54 4.66
C ALA A 260 6.63 15.17 5.41
N GLU A 261 5.70 14.46 4.75
CA GLU A 261 4.46 14.04 5.39
C GLU A 261 4.70 13.09 6.57
N ALA A 262 5.63 12.13 6.44
CA ALA A 262 5.97 11.21 7.50
C ALA A 262 6.50 11.91 8.76
N SER A 263 7.33 12.94 8.61
CA SER A 263 7.89 13.69 9.73
C SER A 263 6.80 14.33 10.60
N SER A 264 5.68 14.73 9.98
CA SER A 264 4.50 15.24 10.67
C SER A 264 3.58 14.12 11.16
N ASN A 265 3.24 13.16 10.31
CA ASN A 265 2.33 12.06 10.64
C ASN A 265 2.81 11.24 11.84
N LEU A 266 4.10 10.95 11.91
CA LEU A 266 4.73 10.16 12.98
C LEU A 266 5.10 10.99 14.21
N SER A 267 4.88 12.31 14.21
CA SER A 267 5.15 13.16 15.38
C SER A 267 4.31 12.78 16.61
N ARG A 268 3.13 12.20 16.37
CA ARG A 268 2.19 11.75 17.42
C ARG A 268 2.69 10.60 18.30
N TYR A 269 3.71 9.86 17.82
CA TYR A 269 4.30 8.73 18.54
C TYR A 269 5.39 9.27 19.45
N ASP A 270 4.98 9.53 20.68
CA ASP A 270 5.75 10.28 21.67
C ASP A 270 5.83 9.56 23.03
N GLY A 271 5.15 8.42 23.16
CA GLY A 271 5.08 7.62 24.39
C GLY A 271 4.11 8.17 25.44
N VAL A 272 3.44 9.31 25.23
CA VAL A 272 2.58 9.92 26.27
C VAL A 272 1.25 9.19 26.40
N ARG A 273 0.57 8.95 25.27
CA ARG A 273 -0.81 8.43 25.25
C ARG A 273 -0.88 6.92 25.06
N TYR A 274 0.08 6.36 24.32
CA TYR A 274 0.13 4.94 23.95
C TYR A 274 1.51 4.57 23.39
N GLY A 275 1.78 3.27 23.29
CA GLY A 275 3.01 2.73 22.70
C GLY A 275 4.17 2.66 23.68
N HIS A 276 5.39 2.62 23.13
CA HIS A 276 6.64 2.49 23.89
C HIS A 276 6.85 3.68 24.82
N GLN A 277 7.21 3.36 26.07
CA GLN A 277 7.73 4.29 27.05
C GLN A 277 9.13 3.84 27.51
N SER A 278 10.11 4.73 27.35
CA SER A 278 11.48 4.53 27.80
C SER A 278 11.50 4.30 29.31
N GLN A 279 12.34 3.35 29.73
CA GLN A 279 12.61 3.09 31.15
C GLN A 279 13.70 4.03 31.70
N THR A 280 14.33 4.83 30.84
CA THR A 280 15.32 5.83 31.23
C THR A 280 14.60 7.03 31.84
N GLU A 281 14.91 7.36 33.09
CA GLU A 281 14.37 8.55 33.76
C GLU A 281 14.86 9.82 33.02
N PRO A 282 13.95 10.64 32.46
CA PRO A 282 14.32 11.83 31.70
C PRO A 282 14.53 13.03 32.64
N LYS A 283 15.52 13.87 32.36
CA LYS A 283 15.76 15.12 33.11
C LYS A 283 14.66 16.15 32.88
N ASP A 284 14.08 16.15 31.67
CA ASP A 284 13.01 17.04 31.27
C ASP A 284 12.11 16.40 30.20
N LEU A 285 11.08 17.12 29.79
CA LEU A 285 10.13 16.64 28.78
C LEU A 285 10.77 16.45 27.39
N ASN A 286 11.83 17.21 27.06
CA ASN A 286 12.51 17.05 25.77
C ASN A 286 13.27 15.71 25.74
N GLU A 287 13.99 15.38 26.81
CA GLU A 287 14.68 14.10 26.94
C GLU A 287 13.70 12.92 26.95
N PHE A 288 12.51 13.09 27.57
CA PHE A 288 11.44 12.09 27.49
C PHE A 288 11.07 11.79 26.03
N TYR A 289 10.76 12.81 25.22
CA TYR A 289 10.40 12.62 23.81
C TYR A 289 11.54 12.03 22.99
N ILE A 290 12.77 12.50 23.21
CA ILE A 290 13.96 12.01 22.50
C ILE A 290 14.18 10.53 22.81
N ASN A 291 14.13 10.12 24.07
CA ASN A 291 14.35 8.74 24.49
C ASN A 291 13.30 7.80 23.86
N ASN A 292 12.02 8.13 24.01
CA ASN A 292 10.92 7.34 23.46
C ASN A 292 11.05 7.11 21.95
N ARG A 293 11.32 8.18 21.19
CA ARG A 293 11.41 8.10 19.73
C ARG A 293 12.71 7.44 19.27
N THR A 294 13.82 7.68 19.97
CA THR A 294 15.12 7.11 19.63
C THR A 294 15.16 5.60 19.84
N GLU A 295 14.57 5.14 20.94
CA GLU A 295 14.48 3.72 21.30
C GLU A 295 13.37 2.98 20.54
N GLY A 296 12.27 3.67 20.23
CA GLY A 296 11.08 3.08 19.63
C GLY A 296 11.15 2.93 18.11
N PHE A 297 11.75 3.88 17.40
CA PHE A 297 11.87 3.81 15.94
C PHE A 297 13.19 3.18 15.48
N GLY A 298 13.10 2.36 14.44
CA GLY A 298 14.24 1.82 13.72
C GLY A 298 14.99 2.87 12.87
N PRO A 299 16.15 2.50 12.31
CA PRO A 299 17.03 3.43 11.60
C PRO A 299 16.40 4.06 10.36
N GLU A 300 15.66 3.29 9.56
CA GLU A 300 15.04 3.78 8.32
C GLU A 300 13.96 4.82 8.61
N VAL A 301 13.08 4.54 9.59
CA VAL A 301 12.04 5.48 10.01
C VAL A 301 12.65 6.78 10.55
N LYS A 302 13.69 6.69 11.41
CA LYS A 302 14.42 7.86 11.89
C LYS A 302 15.06 8.67 10.76
N LYS A 303 15.68 8.01 9.77
CA LYS A 303 16.25 8.68 8.59
C LYS A 303 15.19 9.45 7.82
N ARG A 304 14.01 8.85 7.57
CA ARG A 304 12.92 9.53 6.86
C ARG A 304 12.34 10.69 7.64
N ILE A 305 12.20 10.58 8.96
CA ILE A 305 11.77 11.69 9.82
C ILE A 305 12.79 12.83 9.74
N MET A 306 14.09 12.55 9.87
CA MET A 306 15.14 13.59 9.80
C MET A 306 15.13 14.31 8.45
N LEU A 307 15.05 13.56 7.34
CA LEU A 307 14.96 14.14 6.00
C LEU A 307 13.70 14.98 5.81
N GLY A 308 12.55 14.47 6.28
CA GLY A 308 11.27 15.16 6.23
C GLY A 308 11.27 16.49 6.98
N THR A 309 11.77 16.49 8.22
CA THR A 309 11.92 17.70 9.03
C THR A 309 12.86 18.69 8.35
N PHE A 310 13.94 18.23 7.71
CA PHE A 310 14.86 19.08 6.97
C PHE A 310 14.19 19.74 5.77
N VAL A 311 13.49 18.99 4.90
CA VAL A 311 12.87 19.57 3.69
C VAL A 311 11.70 20.51 4.00
N LEU A 312 11.12 20.42 5.20
CA LEU A 312 10.09 21.34 5.68
C LEU A 312 10.64 22.53 6.47
N SER A 313 11.93 22.55 6.77
CA SER A 313 12.54 23.60 7.60
C SER A 313 12.64 24.95 6.86
N THR A 314 12.66 26.02 7.64
CA THR A 314 12.80 27.40 7.14
C THR A 314 14.04 27.53 6.26
N GLY A 315 13.88 28.11 5.08
CA GLY A 315 14.95 28.27 4.07
C GLY A 315 15.05 27.11 3.06
N TYR A 316 14.51 25.93 3.38
CA TYR A 316 14.55 24.75 2.51
C TYR A 316 13.18 24.35 1.94
N TYR A 317 12.09 24.77 2.58
CA TYR A 317 10.72 24.49 2.17
C TYR A 317 10.46 24.76 0.67
N ASP A 318 10.82 25.95 0.18
CA ASP A 318 10.59 26.31 -1.21
C ASP A 318 11.50 25.58 -2.20
N ALA A 319 12.74 25.30 -1.78
CA ALA A 319 13.74 24.63 -2.60
C ALA A 319 13.41 23.14 -2.81
N TYR A 320 12.83 22.49 -1.80
CA TYR A 320 12.53 21.06 -1.83
C TYR A 320 11.04 20.77 -1.90
N TYR A 321 10.27 21.07 -0.85
CA TYR A 321 8.87 20.64 -0.74
C TYR A 321 7.97 21.32 -1.78
N SER A 322 8.00 22.66 -1.87
CA SER A 322 7.22 23.39 -2.89
C SER A 322 7.63 22.99 -4.32
N LYS A 323 8.93 22.72 -4.54
CA LYS A 323 9.44 22.27 -5.85
C LYS A 323 8.92 20.87 -6.20
N ALA A 324 8.96 19.93 -5.26
CA ALA A 324 8.46 18.58 -5.46
C ALA A 324 6.94 18.56 -5.71
N GLN A 325 6.16 19.43 -5.04
CA GLN A 325 4.73 19.57 -5.34
C GLN A 325 4.47 20.06 -6.76
N LYS A 326 5.25 21.03 -7.26
CA LYS A 326 5.16 21.49 -8.66
C LYS A 326 5.49 20.37 -9.65
N ILE A 327 6.51 19.57 -9.36
CA ILE A 327 6.87 18.41 -10.20
C ILE A 327 5.76 17.35 -10.18
N ARG A 328 5.16 17.05 -9.01
CA ARG A 328 3.97 16.17 -8.92
C ARG A 328 2.83 16.67 -9.81
N ALA A 329 2.56 17.99 -9.82
CA ALA A 329 1.54 18.56 -10.69
C ALA A 329 1.87 18.38 -12.19
N MET A 330 3.16 18.46 -12.57
CA MET A 330 3.60 18.14 -13.93
C MET A 330 3.35 16.67 -14.28
N PHE A 331 3.58 15.74 -13.34
CA PHE A 331 3.29 14.31 -13.56
C PHE A 331 1.80 14.06 -13.80
N VAL A 332 0.93 14.68 -12.99
CA VAL A 332 -0.53 14.57 -13.17
C VAL A 332 -0.93 15.06 -14.55
N LYS A 333 -0.52 16.28 -14.94
CA LYS A 333 -0.81 16.83 -16.26
C LYS A 333 -0.30 15.94 -17.40
N LYS A 334 0.87 15.32 -17.23
CA LYS A 334 1.44 14.39 -18.22
C LYS A 334 0.61 13.11 -18.31
N MET A 335 0.19 12.54 -17.19
CA MET A 335 -0.67 11.35 -17.16
C MET A 335 -2.05 11.63 -17.76
N ASP A 336 -2.66 12.79 -17.49
CA ASP A 336 -3.92 13.21 -18.11
C ASP A 336 -3.80 13.24 -19.65
N ALA A 337 -2.70 13.81 -20.16
CA ALA A 337 -2.42 13.83 -21.58
C ALA A 337 -2.22 12.44 -22.19
N VAL A 338 -1.63 11.49 -21.45
CA VAL A 338 -1.49 10.09 -21.86
C VAL A 338 -2.86 9.40 -21.89
N PHE A 339 -3.64 9.48 -20.80
CA PHE A 339 -4.96 8.83 -20.70
C PHE A 339 -6.01 9.43 -21.64
N SER A 340 -5.83 10.67 -22.12
CA SER A 340 -6.67 11.20 -23.21
C SER A 340 -6.55 10.38 -24.52
N GLN A 341 -5.49 9.59 -24.68
CA GLN A 341 -5.15 8.85 -25.90
C GLN A 341 -5.23 7.33 -25.74
N CYS A 342 -5.28 6.82 -24.51
CA CYS A 342 -5.34 5.39 -24.23
C CYS A 342 -6.33 5.06 -23.11
N ASP A 343 -6.73 3.79 -23.03
CA ASP A 343 -7.64 3.27 -22.01
C ASP A 343 -6.85 2.70 -20.81
N ALA A 344 -5.60 2.28 -21.04
CA ALA A 344 -4.71 1.75 -20.01
C ALA A 344 -3.23 2.07 -20.31
N VAL A 345 -2.40 2.03 -19.27
CA VAL A 345 -0.94 2.07 -19.37
C VAL A 345 -0.39 0.79 -18.73
N LEU A 346 0.49 0.10 -19.45
CA LEU A 346 1.23 -1.07 -18.99
C LEU A 346 2.52 -0.68 -18.28
#